data_AF-A0A9W8IRB9-F1
#
_entry.id   AF-A0A9W8IRB9-F1
#
_cell.length_a   1.000
_cell.length_b   1.000
_cell.length_c   1.000
_cell.angle_alpha   90.00
_cell.angle_beta   90.00
_cell.angle_gamma   90.00
#
_symmetry.space_group_name_H-M   'P 1'
#
loop_
_entity.id
_entity.type
_entity.pdbx_description
1 polymer ?
#
loop_
_entity_poly.entity_id
_entity_poly.type
_entity_poly.pdbx_seq_one_letter_code
_entity_poly.pdbx_strand_id
1 'polypeptide(L)'
;MNVADPYADRHLIDEATHRSLTLCRAIISNPNTDTNIRISCLAKCVSLLDALPKVREFDVQATREIKQKVPSKTLAKPVSDDPHIWPPELIQILLDRAIALKDLATAYRQNGDAQNSAYNFDRAVTLLESFVLASPLFSLAQSNEDTKSIAINTLLQVLGDWADVEQSLGRNAKAAKIRMRTDKWRFRQ
;
A
#
# COMPACT_ATOMS: atom_id res chain seq x y z
N MET A 1 33.21 -21.64 -18.06
CA MET A 1 32.37 -20.44 -18.23
C MET A 1 31.19 -20.58 -17.28
N ASN A 2 31.24 -19.89 -16.13
CA ASN A 2 30.09 -19.82 -15.23
C ASN A 2 29.06 -18.89 -15.88
N VAL A 3 27.91 -19.43 -16.27
CA VAL A 3 26.75 -18.63 -16.65
C VAL A 3 26.22 -18.08 -15.32
N ALA A 4 26.53 -16.82 -15.02
CA ALA A 4 25.94 -16.14 -13.88
C ALA A 4 24.42 -16.15 -14.06
N ASP A 5 23.71 -16.78 -13.14
CA ASP A 5 22.26 -16.69 -13.06
C ASP A 5 21.89 -15.22 -12.85
N PRO A 6 21.18 -14.57 -13.80
CA PRO A 6 20.81 -13.16 -13.69
C PRO A 6 19.83 -12.88 -12.54
N TYR A 7 19.35 -13.92 -11.84
CA TYR A 7 18.50 -13.84 -10.65
C TYR A 7 19.22 -14.17 -9.34
N ALA A 8 20.52 -14.48 -9.37
CA ALA A 8 21.27 -14.89 -8.17
C ALA A 8 21.56 -13.76 -7.18
N ASP A 9 21.26 -12.51 -7.53
CA ASP A 9 21.51 -11.35 -6.68
C ASP A 9 20.23 -10.50 -6.53
N ARG A 10 19.92 -10.18 -5.27
CA ARG A 10 18.95 -9.19 -4.78
C ARG A 10 17.60 -9.76 -4.33
N HIS A 11 17.59 -10.25 -3.08
CA HIS A 11 16.44 -9.95 -2.22
C HIS A 11 16.12 -8.45 -2.33
N LEU A 12 14.84 -8.10 -2.56
CA LEU A 12 14.44 -6.68 -2.63
C LEU A 12 14.69 -5.93 -1.32
N ILE A 13 14.84 -6.69 -0.24
CA ILE A 13 15.10 -6.23 1.11
C ILE A 13 16.46 -6.76 1.54
N ASP A 14 17.36 -5.86 1.94
CA ASP A 14 18.65 -6.27 2.53
C ASP A 14 18.45 -6.95 3.89
N GLU A 15 19.46 -7.70 4.33
CA GLU A 15 19.36 -8.49 5.56
C GLU A 15 19.08 -7.64 6.82
N ALA A 16 19.63 -6.43 6.90
CA ALA A 16 19.42 -5.55 8.05
C ALA A 16 17.99 -5.01 8.09
N THR A 17 17.43 -4.64 6.94
CA THR A 17 16.03 -4.25 6.79
C THR A 17 15.10 -5.41 7.10
N HIS A 18 15.40 -6.62 6.61
CA HIS A 18 14.62 -7.82 6.91
C HIS A 18 14.59 -8.14 8.41
N ARG A 19 15.75 -8.10 9.08
CA ARG A 19 15.85 -8.30 10.54
C ARG A 19 15.05 -7.24 11.29
N SER A 20 15.14 -5.97 10.88
CA SER A 20 14.42 -4.87 11.51
C SER A 20 12.89 -5.01 11.37
N LEU A 21 12.41 -5.38 10.18
CA LEU A 21 10.99 -5.65 9.95
C LEU A 21 10.48 -6.83 10.78
N THR A 22 11.27 -7.90 10.89
CA THR A 22 10.96 -9.07 11.71
C THR A 22 10.81 -8.69 13.18
N LEU A 23 11.75 -7.91 13.73
CA LEU A 23 11.69 -7.44 15.12
C LEU A 23 10.46 -6.54 15.36
N CYS A 24 10.20 -5.59 14.46
CA CYS A 24 9.02 -4.72 14.58
C CYS A 24 7.73 -5.55 14.55
N ARG A 25 7.60 -6.51 13.63
CA ARG A 25 6.44 -7.41 13.54
C ARG A 25 6.23 -8.21 14.82
N ALA A 26 7.30 -8.77 15.40
CA ALA A 26 7.21 -9.50 16.67
C ALA A 26 6.69 -8.63 17.82
N ILE A 27 7.15 -7.37 17.89
CA ILE A 27 6.69 -6.40 18.90
C ILE A 27 5.21 -6.03 18.67
N ILE A 28 4.81 -5.80 17.42
CA ILE A 28 3.43 -5.45 17.06
C ILE A 28 2.45 -6.59 17.40
N SER A 29 2.82 -7.84 17.10
CA SER A 29 1.97 -9.01 17.33
C SER A 29 1.80 -9.37 18.80
N ASN A 30 2.62 -8.83 19.71
CA ASN A 30 2.48 -9.09 21.14
C ASN A 30 1.29 -8.27 21.70
N PRO A 31 0.25 -8.92 22.25
CA PRO A 31 -0.95 -8.25 22.76
C PRO A 31 -0.68 -7.32 23.96
N ASN A 32 0.44 -7.53 24.67
CA ASN A 32 0.83 -6.74 25.85
C ASN A 32 1.68 -5.51 25.51
N THR A 33 2.06 -5.33 24.24
CA THR A 33 2.84 -4.16 23.82
C THR A 33 2.01 -2.88 23.95
N ASP A 34 2.59 -1.87 24.59
CA ASP A 34 2.05 -0.52 24.70
C ASP A 34 1.74 0.09 23.33
N THR A 35 0.63 0.83 23.23
CA THR A 35 0.17 1.43 21.97
C THR A 35 1.19 2.39 21.37
N ASN A 36 1.93 3.17 22.18
CA ASN A 36 2.96 4.09 21.66
C ASN A 36 4.17 3.32 21.12
N ILE A 37 4.53 2.20 21.74
CA ILE A 37 5.58 1.31 21.21
C ILE A 37 5.12 0.68 19.90
N ARG A 38 3.86 0.24 19.80
CA ARG A 38 3.28 -0.27 18.53
C ARG A 38 3.30 0.79 17.44
N ILE A 39 2.88 2.01 17.73
CA ILE A 39 2.93 3.16 16.80
C ILE A 39 4.36 3.36 16.30
N SER A 40 5.34 3.36 17.20
CA SER A 40 6.75 3.54 16.85
C SER A 40 7.27 2.42 15.94
N CYS A 41 6.92 1.17 16.22
CA CYS A 41 7.31 0.02 15.40
C CYS A 41 6.63 0.04 14.03
N LEU A 42 5.33 0.38 13.97
CA LEU A 42 4.58 0.53 12.72
C LEU A 42 5.15 1.67 11.85
N ALA A 43 5.44 2.82 12.46
CA ALA A 43 6.10 3.93 11.78
C ALA A 43 7.49 3.53 11.25
N LYS A 44 8.25 2.72 12.01
CA LYS A 44 9.54 2.18 11.57
C LYS A 44 9.38 1.23 10.38
N CYS A 45 8.40 0.33 10.40
CA CYS A 45 8.08 -0.53 9.25
C CYS A 45 7.79 0.30 8.00
N VAL A 46 6.91 1.29 8.10
CA VAL A 46 6.58 2.19 6.98
C VAL A 46 7.83 2.89 6.46
N SER A 47 8.66 3.44 7.35
CA SER A 47 9.90 4.12 6.96
C SER A 47 10.90 3.21 6.26
N LEU A 48 11.04 1.95 6.70
CA LEU A 48 11.93 0.97 6.09
C LEU A 48 11.45 0.59 4.68
N LEU A 49 10.14 0.37 4.51
CA LEU A 49 9.54 0.05 3.23
C LEU A 49 9.58 1.24 2.25
N ASP A 50 9.34 2.46 2.75
CA ASP A 50 9.47 3.73 1.99
C ASP A 50 10.92 3.99 1.53
N ALA A 51 11.91 3.41 2.21
CA ALA A 51 13.32 3.57 1.87
C ALA A 51 13.78 2.65 0.73
N LEU A 52 13.01 1.60 0.40
CA LEU A 52 13.39 0.65 -0.63
C LEU A 52 13.40 1.33 -2.02
N PRO A 53 14.51 1.26 -2.78
CA PRO A 53 14.62 1.92 -4.08
C PRO A 53 13.52 1.50 -5.06
N LYS A 54 13.17 0.21 -5.08
CA LYS A 54 12.12 -0.33 -5.97
C LYS A 54 10.71 0.16 -5.62
N VAL A 55 10.42 0.43 -4.35
CA VAL A 55 9.16 1.05 -3.94
C VAL A 55 9.07 2.49 -4.46
N ARG A 56 10.18 3.24 -4.38
CA ARG A 56 10.24 4.62 -4.89
C ARG A 56 10.13 4.68 -6.42
N GLU A 57 10.82 3.78 -7.12
CA GLU A 57 10.70 3.63 -8.58
C GLU A 57 9.24 3.36 -8.97
N PHE A 58 8.57 2.45 -8.26
CA PHE A 58 7.15 2.17 -8.46
C PHE A 58 6.27 3.41 -8.23
N ASP A 59 6.43 4.12 -7.11
CA ASP A 59 5.62 5.32 -6.78
C ASP A 59 5.74 6.40 -7.86
N VAL A 60 6.95 6.63 -8.38
CA VAL A 60 7.19 7.59 -9.47
C VAL A 60 6.52 7.14 -10.76
N GLN A 61 6.64 5.86 -11.12
CA GLN A 61 6.08 5.33 -12.37
C GLN A 61 4.55 5.29 -12.32
N ALA A 62 3.97 4.76 -11.24
CA ALA A 62 2.52 4.73 -11.05
C ALA A 62 1.91 6.15 -11.12
N THR A 63 2.58 7.14 -10.52
CA THR A 63 2.16 8.54 -10.59
C THR A 63 2.17 9.08 -12.02
N ARG A 64 3.19 8.77 -12.82
CA ARG A 64 3.28 9.20 -14.23
C ARG A 64 2.15 8.61 -15.06
N GLU A 65 1.91 7.32 -14.93
CA GLU A 65 0.92 6.61 -15.74
C GLU A 65 -0.51 6.96 -15.36
N ILE A 66 -0.81 7.14 -14.06
CA ILE A 66 -2.11 7.63 -13.60
C ILE A 66 -2.38 9.04 -14.15
N LYS A 67 -1.37 9.92 -14.17
CA LYS A 67 -1.49 11.28 -14.74
C LYS A 67 -1.62 11.28 -16.26
N GLN A 68 -1.01 10.33 -16.95
CA GLN A 68 -1.11 10.21 -18.42
C GLN A 68 -2.46 9.60 -18.87
N LYS A 69 -3.22 8.95 -17.98
CA LYS A 69 -4.48 8.23 -18.30
C LYS A 69 -5.79 8.99 -18.01
N VAL A 70 -5.87 10.30 -18.26
CA VAL A 70 -7.17 10.98 -18.41
C VAL A 70 -7.13 12.00 -19.57
N PRO A 71 -8.03 11.98 -20.59
CA PRO A 71 -9.06 11.00 -20.97
C PRO A 71 -8.78 10.37 -22.37
N SER A 72 -9.17 9.13 -22.65
CA SER A 72 -10.37 8.85 -23.47
C SER A 72 -10.56 7.34 -23.66
N LYS A 73 -11.80 6.96 -23.87
CA LYS A 73 -12.33 5.62 -24.20
C LYS A 73 -11.51 4.87 -25.26
N THR A 74 -10.44 4.20 -24.88
CA THR A 74 -9.95 3.00 -25.54
C THR A 74 -8.89 2.39 -24.62
N LEU A 75 -9.07 1.13 -24.22
CA LEU A 75 -7.93 0.32 -23.78
C LEU A 75 -7.02 0.14 -25.01
N ALA A 76 -6.24 1.17 -25.35
CA ALA A 76 -5.17 1.06 -26.32
C ALA A 76 -3.90 0.63 -25.57
N LYS A 77 -3.22 -0.32 -26.20
CA LYS A 77 -2.07 -1.11 -25.75
C LYS A 77 -1.05 -0.36 -24.87
N PRO A 78 -0.35 -1.08 -23.97
CA PRO A 78 0.71 -0.50 -23.15
C PRO A 78 1.75 0.21 -24.02
N VAL A 79 2.08 1.44 -23.63
CA VAL A 79 3.08 2.30 -24.28
C VAL A 79 4.47 1.92 -23.74
N SER A 80 4.95 0.73 -24.10
CA SER A 80 6.37 0.37 -24.22
C SER A 80 6.46 -1.08 -24.70
N ASP A 81 7.33 -1.35 -25.67
CA ASP A 81 7.60 -2.69 -26.21
C ASP A 81 8.37 -3.61 -25.24
N ASP A 82 8.54 -3.16 -23.98
CA ASP A 82 9.03 -3.97 -22.88
C ASP A 82 8.06 -3.78 -21.72
N PRO A 83 7.28 -4.80 -21.31
CA PRO A 83 6.48 -4.68 -20.11
C PRO A 83 7.46 -4.48 -18.96
N HIS A 84 7.40 -3.34 -18.28
CA HIS A 84 8.16 -3.16 -17.04
C HIS A 84 7.53 -4.06 -15.98
N ILE A 85 7.99 -5.31 -15.96
CA ILE A 85 7.46 -6.35 -15.10
C ILE A 85 8.05 -6.13 -13.70
N TRP A 86 7.18 -5.80 -12.76
CA TRP A 86 7.56 -5.74 -11.36
C TRP A 86 7.69 -7.16 -10.78
N PRO A 87 8.73 -7.44 -9.99
CA PRO A 87 8.91 -8.75 -9.38
C PRO A 87 7.79 -9.04 -8.37
N PRO A 88 7.37 -10.30 -8.18
CA PRO A 88 6.29 -10.68 -7.26
C PRO A 88 6.53 -10.22 -5.82
N GLU A 89 7.79 -10.27 -5.39
CA GLU A 89 8.19 -9.81 -4.05
C GLU A 89 7.89 -8.31 -3.85
N LEU A 90 7.99 -7.49 -4.92
CA LEU A 90 7.66 -6.06 -4.83
C LEU A 90 6.15 -5.85 -4.65
N ILE A 91 5.32 -6.67 -5.30
CA ILE A 91 3.86 -6.62 -5.16
C ILE A 91 3.48 -6.83 -3.69
N GLN A 92 4.07 -7.83 -3.04
CA GLN A 92 3.84 -8.09 -1.62
C GLN A 92 4.36 -6.93 -0.73
N ILE A 93 5.55 -6.40 -1.03
CA ILE A 93 6.12 -5.25 -0.30
C ILE A 93 5.21 -4.01 -0.38
N LEU A 94 4.63 -3.72 -1.55
CA LEU A 94 3.72 -2.60 -1.74
C LEU A 94 2.43 -2.77 -0.93
N LEU A 95 1.89 -3.99 -0.87
CA LEU A 95 0.73 -4.30 -0.05
C LEU A 95 1.05 -4.23 1.45
N ASP A 96 2.16 -4.83 1.89
CA ASP A 96 2.65 -4.79 3.27
C ASP A 96 2.81 -3.34 3.77
N ARG A 97 3.34 -2.47 2.90
CA ARG A 97 3.49 -1.03 3.18
C ARG A 97 2.14 -0.35 3.41
N ALA A 98 1.15 -0.64 2.58
CA ALA A 98 -0.20 -0.08 2.74
C ALA A 98 -0.91 -0.60 4.00
N ILE A 99 -0.74 -1.89 4.30
CA ILE A 99 -1.26 -2.50 5.54
C ILE A 99 -0.60 -1.87 6.76
N ALA A 100 0.72 -1.68 6.75
CA ALA A 100 1.42 -1.02 7.84
C ALA A 100 0.91 0.42 8.09
N LEU A 101 0.54 1.16 7.04
CA LEU A 101 -0.09 2.48 7.17
C LEU A 101 -1.51 2.41 7.75
N LYS A 102 -2.33 1.45 7.32
CA LYS A 102 -3.65 1.20 7.90
C LYS A 102 -3.54 0.88 9.39
N ASP A 103 -2.62 0.00 9.76
CA ASP A 103 -2.43 -0.43 11.15
C ASP A 103 -1.89 0.73 11.99
N LEU A 104 -0.96 1.53 11.44
CA LEU A 104 -0.48 2.76 12.06
C LEU A 104 -1.63 3.75 12.31
N ALA A 105 -2.49 3.97 11.31
CA ALA A 105 -3.66 4.83 11.43
C ALA A 105 -4.62 4.34 12.52
N THR A 106 -4.82 3.02 12.62
CA THR A 106 -5.65 2.39 13.64
C THR A 106 -5.05 2.56 15.03
N ALA A 107 -3.74 2.39 15.17
CA ALA A 107 -3.04 2.57 16.43
C ALA A 107 -3.11 4.04 16.91
N TYR A 108 -2.95 5.02 16.01
CA TYR A 108 -3.18 6.43 16.34
C TYR A 108 -4.61 6.71 16.80
N ARG A 109 -5.61 6.13 16.12
CA ARG A 109 -7.02 6.25 16.52
C ARG A 109 -7.24 5.72 17.94
N GLN A 110 -6.70 4.55 18.25
CA GLN A 110 -6.79 3.93 19.58
C GLN A 110 -6.09 4.78 20.65
N ASN A 111 -5.04 5.52 20.27
CA ASN A 111 -4.34 6.45 21.16
C ASN A 111 -5.01 7.84 21.27
N GLY A 112 -6.19 8.03 20.67
CA GLY A 112 -6.92 9.30 20.68
C GLY A 112 -6.42 10.35 19.69
N ASP A 113 -5.45 10.01 18.84
CA ASP A 113 -4.90 10.92 17.83
C ASP A 113 -5.60 10.74 16.47
N ALA A 114 -6.81 11.31 16.39
CA ALA A 114 -7.63 11.24 15.18
C ALA A 114 -7.00 11.98 13.98
N GLN A 115 -6.13 12.97 14.20
CA GLN A 115 -5.47 13.71 13.12
C GLN A 115 -4.42 12.85 12.42
N ASN A 116 -3.51 12.25 13.20
CA ASN A 116 -2.52 11.33 12.63
C ASN A 116 -3.18 10.05 12.10
N SER A 117 -4.28 9.61 12.69
CA SER A 117 -5.08 8.52 12.14
C SER A 117 -5.61 8.86 10.73
N ALA A 118 -6.29 10.00 10.57
CA ALA A 118 -6.81 10.44 9.28
C ALA A 118 -5.72 10.59 8.21
N TYR A 119 -4.57 11.15 8.60
CA TYR A 119 -3.42 11.32 7.72
C TYR A 119 -2.89 9.97 7.20
N ASN A 120 -2.69 9.00 8.08
CA ASN A 120 -2.16 7.69 7.68
C ASN A 120 -3.19 6.86 6.90
N PHE A 121 -4.49 7.02 7.18
CA PHE A 121 -5.53 6.41 6.35
C PHE A 121 -5.55 6.96 4.92
N ASP A 122 -5.46 8.27 4.73
CA ASP A 122 -5.37 8.89 3.38
C ASP A 122 -4.17 8.36 2.59
N ARG A 123 -3.00 8.22 3.26
CA ARG A 123 -1.82 7.60 2.67
C ARG A 123 -2.06 6.14 2.27
N ALA A 124 -2.64 5.34 3.17
CA ALA A 124 -2.95 3.93 2.90
C ALA A 124 -3.89 3.78 1.70
N VAL A 125 -4.95 4.59 1.63
CA VAL A 125 -5.87 4.64 0.48
C VAL A 125 -5.12 4.97 -0.80
N THR A 126 -4.29 6.01 -0.79
CA THR A 126 -3.54 6.44 -1.98
C THR A 126 -2.65 5.34 -2.52
N LEU A 127 -1.97 4.60 -1.65
CA LEU A 127 -1.13 3.46 -2.06
C LEU A 127 -1.94 2.30 -2.60
N LEU A 128 -3.02 1.91 -1.92
CA LEU A 128 -3.89 0.80 -2.35
C LEU A 128 -4.55 1.10 -3.69
N GLU A 129 -5.02 2.32 -3.91
CA GLU A 129 -5.56 2.70 -5.21
C GLU A 129 -4.51 2.69 -6.31
N SER A 130 -3.33 3.25 -6.05
CA SER A 130 -2.23 3.24 -7.02
C SER A 130 -1.83 1.82 -7.38
N PHE A 131 -1.76 0.93 -6.38
CA PHE A 131 -1.51 -0.49 -6.55
C PHE A 131 -2.58 -1.16 -7.44
N VAL A 132 -3.86 -0.98 -7.14
CA VAL A 132 -4.95 -1.62 -7.91
C VAL A 132 -5.02 -1.06 -9.33
N LEU A 133 -4.76 0.23 -9.53
CA LEU A 133 -4.74 0.85 -10.87
C LEU A 133 -3.53 0.44 -11.70
N ALA A 134 -2.38 0.20 -11.06
CA ALA A 134 -1.18 -0.33 -11.70
C ALA A 134 -1.23 -1.85 -11.91
N SER A 135 -2.19 -2.57 -11.32
CA SER A 135 -2.30 -4.03 -11.39
C SER A 135 -2.25 -4.65 -12.80
N PRO A 136 -2.82 -4.03 -13.85
CA PRO A 136 -2.68 -4.52 -15.23
C PRO A 136 -1.23 -4.55 -15.76
N LEU A 137 -0.28 -3.93 -15.06
CA LEU A 137 1.14 -3.85 -15.42
C LEU A 137 1.97 -4.93 -14.71
N PHE A 138 1.38 -5.64 -13.75
CA PHE A 138 2.03 -6.77 -13.10
C PHE A 138 1.81 -8.02 -13.96
N SER A 139 2.86 -8.54 -14.61
CA SER A 139 2.74 -9.79 -15.35
C SER A 139 2.80 -10.96 -14.37
N LEU A 140 1.66 -11.46 -13.94
CA LEU A 140 1.43 -12.82 -13.42
C LEU A 140 -0.08 -12.99 -13.22
N ALA A 141 -0.68 -14.01 -13.83
CA ALA A 141 -2.13 -14.08 -14.05
C ALA A 141 -2.93 -14.76 -12.92
N GLN A 142 -2.33 -15.17 -11.80
CA GLN A 142 -3.05 -15.81 -10.68
C GLN A 142 -2.66 -15.25 -9.31
N SER A 143 -1.37 -15.21 -8.96
CA SER A 143 -0.93 -14.60 -7.69
C SER A 143 -1.29 -13.12 -7.59
N ASN A 144 -1.32 -12.41 -8.71
CA ASN A 144 -1.75 -11.01 -8.78
C ASN A 144 -3.27 -10.86 -8.53
N GLU A 145 -4.11 -11.82 -8.91
CA GLU A 145 -5.56 -11.71 -8.71
C GLU A 145 -5.93 -11.82 -7.24
N ASP A 146 -5.34 -12.78 -6.52
CA ASP A 146 -5.54 -12.91 -5.07
C ASP A 146 -5.01 -11.68 -4.32
N THR A 147 -3.79 -11.23 -4.63
CA THR A 147 -3.21 -10.04 -3.97
C THR A 147 -4.01 -8.78 -4.31
N LYS A 148 -4.51 -8.65 -5.54
CA LYS A 148 -5.40 -7.55 -5.94
C LYS A 148 -6.73 -7.61 -5.19
N SER A 149 -7.33 -8.79 -5.04
CA SER A 149 -8.55 -8.98 -4.26
C SER A 149 -8.33 -8.57 -2.79
N ILE A 150 -7.22 -9.01 -2.19
CA ILE A 150 -6.80 -8.59 -0.85
C ILE A 150 -6.64 -7.06 -0.78
N ALA A 151 -5.99 -6.45 -1.78
CA ALA A 151 -5.80 -5.00 -1.83
C ALA A 151 -7.13 -4.24 -1.95
N ILE A 152 -8.07 -4.71 -2.77
CA ILE A 152 -9.41 -4.10 -2.90
C ILE A 152 -10.20 -4.24 -1.60
N ASN A 153 -10.19 -5.41 -0.97
CA ASN A 153 -10.87 -5.62 0.31
C ASN A 153 -10.28 -4.74 1.41
N THR A 154 -8.95 -4.65 1.46
CA THR A 154 -8.23 -3.75 2.37
C THR A 154 -8.57 -2.29 2.09
N LEU A 155 -8.62 -1.89 0.83
CA LEU A 155 -9.00 -0.52 0.42
C LEU A 155 -10.41 -0.15 0.88
N LEU A 156 -11.38 -1.05 0.68
CA LEU A 156 -12.76 -0.83 1.11
C LEU A 156 -12.87 -0.68 2.63
N GLN A 157 -12.13 -1.51 3.38
CA GLN A 157 -12.05 -1.38 4.84
C GLN A 157 -11.45 -0.02 5.24
N VAL A 158 -10.30 0.33 4.68
CA VAL A 158 -9.58 1.59 4.98
C VAL A 158 -10.44 2.80 4.65
N LEU A 159 -11.16 2.80 3.52
CA LEU A 159 -12.06 3.90 3.16
C LEU A 159 -13.21 4.05 4.16
N GLY A 160 -13.77 2.95 4.67
CA GLY A 160 -14.78 2.97 5.73
C GLY A 160 -14.23 3.57 7.02
N ASP A 161 -13.10 3.03 7.51
CA ASP A 161 -12.46 3.48 8.74
C ASP A 161 -12.04 4.96 8.66
N TRP A 162 -11.54 5.40 7.51
CA TRP A 162 -11.17 6.79 7.27
C TRP A 162 -12.38 7.72 7.30
N ALA A 163 -13.48 7.34 6.66
CA ALA A 163 -14.71 8.13 6.68
C ALA A 163 -15.23 8.33 8.10
N ASP A 164 -15.17 7.28 8.93
CA ASP A 164 -15.59 7.35 10.33
C ASP A 164 -14.68 8.27 11.16
N VAL A 165 -13.35 8.24 10.92
CA VAL A 165 -12.41 9.16 11.58
C VAL A 165 -12.61 10.61 11.12
N GLU A 166 -12.86 10.85 9.84
CA GLU A 166 -13.14 12.21 9.34
C GLU A 166 -14.46 12.74 9.93
N GLN A 167 -15.46 11.88 10.09
CA GLN A 167 -16.71 12.23 10.74
C GLN A 167 -16.52 12.56 12.23
N SER A 168 -15.71 11.78 12.97
CA SER A 168 -15.43 12.08 14.39
C SER A 168 -14.66 13.39 14.58
N LEU A 169 -13.91 13.82 13.56
CA LEU A 169 -13.25 15.12 13.49
C LEU A 169 -14.17 16.27 13.04
N GLY A 170 -15.47 16.02 12.85
CA GLY A 170 -16.45 17.00 12.40
C GLY A 170 -16.40 17.32 10.90
N ARG A 171 -15.59 16.60 10.11
CA ARG A 171 -15.38 16.83 8.68
C ARG A 171 -16.39 16.07 7.82
N ASN A 172 -17.68 16.28 8.09
CA ASN A 172 -18.80 15.54 7.50
C ASN A 172 -18.80 15.56 5.96
N ALA A 173 -18.49 16.70 5.34
CA ALA A 173 -18.42 16.80 3.88
C ALA A 173 -17.30 15.93 3.28
N LYS A 174 -16.17 15.80 3.98
CA LYS A 174 -15.06 14.95 3.55
C LYS A 174 -15.41 13.47 3.76
N ALA A 175 -15.98 13.11 4.92
CA ALA A 175 -16.49 11.78 5.19
C ALA A 175 -17.48 11.29 4.12
N ALA A 176 -18.43 12.14 3.71
CA ALA A 176 -19.38 11.84 2.64
C ALA A 176 -18.69 11.55 1.30
N LYS A 177 -17.72 12.38 0.90
CA LYS A 177 -16.91 12.15 -0.32
C LYS A 177 -16.15 10.83 -0.27
N ILE A 178 -15.60 10.47 0.89
CA ILE A 178 -14.91 9.18 1.07
C ILE A 178 -15.88 8.02 0.92
N ARG A 179 -17.08 8.09 1.51
CA ARG A 179 -18.11 7.04 1.34
C ARG A 179 -18.52 6.86 -0.14
N MET A 180 -18.67 7.95 -0.88
CA MET A 180 -18.91 7.88 -2.34
C MET A 180 -17.74 7.21 -3.09
N ARG A 181 -16.49 7.47 -2.67
CA ARG A 181 -15.30 6.80 -3.20
C ARG A 181 -15.33 5.29 -2.90
N THR A 182 -15.78 4.88 -1.71
CA THR A 182 -15.99 3.46 -1.36
C THR A 182 -16.92 2.77 -2.34
N ASP A 183 -18.05 3.39 -2.66
CA ASP A 183 -19.03 2.79 -3.58
C ASP A 183 -18.44 2.59 -4.99
N LYS A 184 -17.60 3.52 -5.47
CA LYS A 184 -16.86 3.35 -6.73
C LYS A 184 -15.98 2.09 -6.76
N TRP A 185 -15.40 1.71 -5.62
CA TRP A 185 -14.50 0.54 -5.53
C TRP A 185 -15.25 -0.77 -5.27
N ARG A 186 -16.45 -0.73 -4.70
CA ARG A 186 -17.28 -1.93 -4.51
C ARG A 186 -17.60 -2.63 -5.82
N PHE A 187 -17.81 -1.89 -6.90
CA PHE A 187 -18.08 -2.44 -8.23
C PHE A 187 -16.84 -2.96 -8.98
N ARG A 188 -15.67 -3.01 -8.31
CA ARG A 188 -14.40 -3.50 -8.88
C ARG A 188 -13.88 -4.78 -8.22
N GLN A 189 -14.61 -5.32 -7.23
CA GLN A 189 -14.47 -6.71 -6.80
C GLN A 189 -14.86 -7.65 -7.94
#